data_AF-A0A7K3PDE2-F1
#
_entry.id   AF-A0A7K3PDE2-F1
#
_cell.length_a   1.000
_cell.length_b   1.000
_cell.length_c   1.000
_cell.angle_alpha   90.00
_cell.angle_beta   90.00
_cell.angle_gamma   90.00
#
_symmetry.space_group_name_H-M   'P 1'
#
loop_
_entity.id
_entity.type
_entity.pdbx_description
1 polymer ?
#
loop_
_entity_poly.entity_id
_entity_poly.type
_entity_poly.pdbx_seq_one_letter_code
_entity_poly.pdbx_strand_id
1 'polypeptide(L)'
;MDAGDSGDSGDSGDSGDSGDSGDSGDSGDSGDALRDQHKSTLASKAVALAERASVVIACLALPPSDESEGFDRRHLDLPTEQTDLLAELAEVNPNVVVVLANGGAVCVTPWQRHSRAILERWLSGQATGGAVADLLFGRANPSGRLTETVPVRLQDTPACLNFSGEAGHVRYGEGVFVGYRAYDATDREVSYPFGHGLSYSPSPTPT
;
A
#
# COMPACT_ATOMS: atom_id res chain seq x y z
N MET A 1 -75.67 -33.82 -3.01
CA MET A 1 -75.61 -33.87 -1.54
C MET A 1 -74.70 -32.75 -1.10
N ASP A 2 -75.12 -32.11 -0.03
CA ASP A 2 -74.87 -30.74 0.41
C ASP A 2 -73.58 -30.58 1.23
N ALA A 3 -73.23 -29.30 1.46
CA ALA A 3 -72.35 -28.73 2.49
C ALA A 3 -70.83 -28.93 2.33
N GLY A 4 -69.95 -27.96 2.63
CA GLY A 4 -70.02 -26.63 3.28
C GLY A 4 -68.56 -26.15 3.42
N ASP A 5 -68.24 -24.86 3.19
CA ASP A 5 -68.10 -23.78 4.20
C ASP A 5 -66.90 -24.02 5.18
N SER A 6 -65.99 -23.10 5.53
CA SER A 6 -65.85 -21.62 5.52
C SER A 6 -64.35 -21.29 5.61
N GLY A 7 -63.81 -20.22 4.98
CA GLY A 7 -63.56 -18.89 5.58
C GLY A 7 -62.09 -18.76 6.08
N ASP A 8 -61.38 -17.63 6.18
CA ASP A 8 -61.48 -16.22 5.80
C ASP A 8 -60.11 -15.57 6.22
N SER A 9 -59.91 -14.28 5.89
CA SER A 9 -58.84 -13.32 6.26
C SER A 9 -57.70 -13.21 5.25
N GLY A 10 -57.30 -12.04 4.75
CA GLY A 10 -57.64 -10.62 4.97
C GLY A 10 -56.59 -9.82 4.15
N ASP A 11 -57.00 -8.81 3.38
CA ASP A 11 -56.78 -7.37 3.68
C ASP A 11 -55.30 -6.93 3.49
N SER A 12 -54.89 -5.85 2.82
CA SER A 12 -55.51 -4.58 2.39
C SER A 12 -54.51 -3.82 1.49
N GLY A 13 -55.01 -3.08 0.49
CA GLY A 13 -54.49 -1.77 0.03
C GLY A 13 -53.08 -1.71 -0.57
N ASP A 14 -52.71 -0.75 -1.41
CA ASP A 14 -53.34 0.45 -1.92
C ASP A 14 -52.53 0.85 -3.17
N SER A 15 -53.21 1.41 -4.16
CA SER A 15 -52.68 1.74 -5.48
C SER A 15 -52.66 3.26 -5.65
N GLY A 16 -51.46 3.81 -5.82
CA GLY A 16 -51.16 5.20 -6.19
C GLY A 16 -49.65 5.38 -6.06
N ASP A 17 -48.92 6.16 -6.83
CA ASP A 17 -49.24 7.20 -7.79
C ASP A 17 -48.01 7.34 -8.70
N SER A 18 -48.26 7.93 -9.86
CA SER A 18 -47.37 8.27 -10.95
C SER A 18 -46.22 9.23 -10.61
N GLY A 19 -45.10 9.04 -11.32
CA GLY A 19 -44.11 10.08 -11.60
C GLY A 19 -42.80 9.97 -10.85
N ASP A 20 -41.71 9.61 -11.56
CA ASP A 20 -40.58 10.52 -11.75
C ASP A 20 -39.67 9.99 -12.86
N SER A 21 -39.61 10.72 -13.97
CA SER A 21 -38.62 10.50 -15.01
C SER A 21 -37.28 11.03 -14.48
N GLY A 22 -36.52 10.13 -13.86
CA GLY A 22 -35.19 10.39 -13.32
C GLY A 22 -34.26 11.00 -14.36
N ASP A 23 -34.09 12.31 -14.19
CA ASP A 23 -33.02 13.18 -14.60
C ASP A 23 -31.69 12.45 -14.89
N SER A 24 -31.28 12.49 -16.15
CA SER A 24 -29.91 12.21 -16.59
C SER A 24 -29.01 13.39 -16.18
N GLY A 25 -28.79 13.54 -14.88
CA GLY A 25 -27.88 14.51 -14.28
C GLY A 25 -26.47 13.94 -14.20
N ASP A 26 -25.66 14.26 -15.22
CA ASP A 26 -24.20 14.21 -15.16
C ASP A 26 -23.70 15.01 -13.95
N SER A 27 -23.44 14.32 -12.85
CA SER A 27 -23.03 14.87 -11.55
C SER A 27 -21.63 14.39 -11.17
N GLY A 28 -20.78 14.12 -12.16
CA GLY A 28 -19.39 13.77 -11.97
C GLY A 28 -18.45 14.95 -12.25
N ASP A 29 -18.29 15.89 -11.31
CA ASP A 29 -17.17 16.86 -11.38
C ASP A 29 -16.88 17.57 -10.04
N SER A 30 -17.90 17.91 -9.26
CA SER A 30 -17.73 18.76 -8.07
C SER A 30 -17.11 18.06 -6.85
N GLY A 31 -17.35 16.75 -6.70
CA GLY A 31 -16.80 15.96 -5.58
C GLY A 31 -15.30 15.72 -5.69
N ASP A 32 -14.77 15.55 -6.90
CA ASP A 32 -13.35 15.27 -7.14
C ASP A 32 -12.52 16.56 -7.00
N ALA A 33 -13.00 17.66 -7.58
CA ALA A 33 -12.36 18.97 -7.46
C ALA A 33 -12.22 19.46 -6.00
N LEU A 34 -13.24 19.26 -5.17
CA LEU A 34 -13.17 19.62 -3.74
C LEU A 34 -12.19 18.73 -2.96
N ARG A 35 -12.10 17.45 -3.32
CA ARG A 35 -11.16 16.51 -2.71
C ARG A 35 -9.73 16.87 -3.08
N ASP A 36 -9.48 17.27 -4.31
CA ASP A 36 -8.15 17.65 -4.80
C ASP A 36 -7.68 19.00 -4.23
N GLN A 37 -8.56 19.99 -4.13
CA GLN A 37 -8.25 21.24 -3.43
C GLN A 37 -7.90 21.01 -1.95
N HIS A 38 -8.62 20.10 -1.29
CA HIS A 38 -8.34 19.74 0.09
C HIS A 38 -6.97 19.04 0.23
N LYS A 39 -6.66 18.08 -0.64
CA LYS A 39 -5.34 17.41 -0.70
C LYS A 39 -4.21 18.41 -0.91
N SER A 40 -4.34 19.30 -1.90
CA SER A 40 -3.34 20.35 -2.18
C SER A 40 -3.10 21.27 -0.98
N THR A 41 -4.18 21.60 -0.26
CA THR A 41 -4.10 22.40 0.98
C THR A 41 -3.35 21.66 2.09
N LEU A 42 -3.54 20.34 2.24
CA LEU A 42 -2.83 19.53 3.24
C LEU A 42 -1.35 19.36 2.89
N ALA A 43 -1.03 19.11 1.61
CA ALA A 43 0.35 19.03 1.13
C ALA A 43 1.12 20.32 1.42
N SER A 44 0.57 21.47 1.05
CA SER A 44 1.18 22.78 1.31
C SER A 44 1.44 23.03 2.81
N LYS A 45 0.51 22.60 3.68
CA LYS A 45 0.69 22.71 5.13
C LYS A 45 1.80 21.78 5.64
N ALA A 46 1.90 20.56 5.12
CA ALA A 46 2.95 19.61 5.48
C ALA A 46 4.33 20.13 5.10
N VAL A 47 4.49 20.69 3.89
CA VAL A 47 5.74 21.30 3.42
C VAL A 47 6.15 22.48 4.31
N ALA A 48 5.23 23.39 4.63
CA ALA A 48 5.52 24.52 5.52
C ALA A 48 5.90 24.11 6.95
N LEU A 49 5.44 22.94 7.43
CA LEU A 49 5.85 22.38 8.72
C LEU A 49 7.23 21.72 8.62
N ALA A 50 7.49 21.00 7.53
CA ALA A 50 8.76 20.33 7.28
C ALA A 50 9.94 21.29 7.23
N GLU A 51 9.78 22.47 6.62
CA GLU A 51 10.82 23.51 6.57
C GLU A 51 11.30 23.94 7.96
N ARG A 52 10.42 23.88 8.97
CA ARG A 52 10.72 24.29 10.36
C ARG A 52 11.13 23.13 11.28
N ALA A 53 11.03 21.89 10.80
CA ALA A 53 11.33 20.69 11.58
C ALA A 53 12.82 20.33 11.49
N SER A 54 13.37 19.75 12.55
CA SER A 54 14.75 19.20 12.51
C SER A 54 14.82 17.88 11.73
N VAL A 55 13.78 17.06 11.85
CA VAL A 55 13.60 15.76 11.20
C VAL A 55 12.13 15.63 10.80
N VAL A 56 11.86 15.07 9.63
CA VAL A 56 10.52 14.75 9.15
C VAL A 56 10.36 13.23 9.18
N ILE A 57 9.29 12.74 9.81
CA ILE A 57 8.91 11.32 9.75
C ILE A 57 7.72 11.21 8.80
N ALA A 58 7.96 10.67 7.61
CA ALA A 58 6.94 10.47 6.58
C ALA A 58 6.41 9.03 6.65
N CYS A 59 5.15 8.86 7.04
CA CYS A 59 4.50 7.56 7.08
C CYS A 59 3.82 7.28 5.74
N LEU A 60 4.36 6.35 4.95
CA LEU A 60 3.80 5.95 3.66
C LEU A 60 3.21 4.55 3.76
N ALA A 61 2.17 4.28 2.96
CA ALA A 61 1.42 3.04 3.05
C ALA A 61 0.75 2.67 1.74
N LEU A 62 0.45 1.39 1.56
CA LEU A 62 -0.53 0.95 0.58
C LEU A 62 -1.96 1.09 1.13
N PRO A 63 -2.92 1.49 0.29
CA PRO A 63 -4.32 1.53 0.67
C PRO A 63 -4.89 0.10 0.77
N PRO A 64 -5.97 -0.12 1.55
CA PRO A 64 -6.62 -1.43 1.61
C PRO A 64 -7.09 -1.97 0.25
N SER A 65 -7.37 -1.08 -0.71
CA SER A 65 -7.72 -1.44 -2.09
C SER A 65 -6.60 -2.14 -2.85
N ASP A 66 -5.37 -2.12 -2.33
CA ASP A 66 -4.18 -2.65 -2.97
C ASP A 66 -3.65 -3.90 -2.26
N GLU A 67 -4.21 -4.24 -1.09
CA GLU A 67 -3.73 -5.30 -0.19
C GLU A 67 -4.88 -5.95 0.61
N SER A 68 -5.91 -6.41 -0.10
CA SER A 68 -7.05 -7.11 0.51
C SER A 68 -7.26 -8.48 -0.12
N GLU A 69 -7.93 -9.35 0.63
CA GLU A 69 -8.35 -10.67 0.17
C GLU A 69 -9.26 -10.55 -1.07
N GLY A 70 -9.10 -11.50 -2.00
CA GLY A 70 -9.99 -11.67 -3.16
C GLY A 70 -9.49 -11.03 -4.45
N PHE A 71 -8.36 -10.34 -4.42
CA PHE A 71 -7.69 -9.83 -5.62
C PHE A 71 -6.19 -9.68 -5.40
N ASP A 72 -5.47 -9.50 -6.50
CA ASP A 72 -4.04 -9.26 -6.50
C ASP A 72 -3.72 -7.87 -7.05
N ARG A 73 -2.68 -7.25 -6.48
CA ARG A 73 -2.19 -5.95 -6.96
C ARG A 73 -1.52 -6.09 -8.33
N ARG A 74 -1.67 -5.06 -9.17
CA ARG A 74 -1.13 -5.03 -10.55
C ARG A 74 0.18 -4.26 -10.71
N HIS A 75 0.62 -3.59 -9.65
CA HIS A 75 1.85 -2.80 -9.59
C HIS A 75 2.55 -3.03 -8.25
N LEU A 76 3.76 -2.50 -8.10
CA LEU A 76 4.47 -2.48 -6.81
C LEU A 76 4.59 -1.06 -6.26
N ASP A 77 4.10 -0.05 -6.98
CA ASP A 77 4.28 1.34 -6.60
C ASP A 77 3.39 1.73 -5.41
N LEU A 78 3.91 2.63 -4.57
CA LEU A 78 3.09 3.37 -3.62
C LEU A 78 2.18 4.36 -4.37
N PRO A 79 1.08 4.84 -3.75
CA PRO A 79 0.26 5.90 -4.35
C PRO A 79 1.10 7.12 -4.71
N THR A 80 0.97 7.60 -5.95
CA THR A 80 1.82 8.67 -6.51
C THR A 80 1.79 9.94 -5.67
N GLU A 81 0.62 10.27 -5.09
CA GLU A 81 0.47 11.45 -4.24
C GLU A 81 1.34 11.39 -2.98
N GLN A 82 1.62 10.20 -2.48
CA GLN A 82 2.52 10.00 -1.34
C GLN A 82 3.98 10.22 -1.75
N THR A 83 4.38 9.72 -2.92
CA THR A 83 5.75 9.87 -3.43
C THR A 83 6.03 11.30 -3.90
N ASP A 84 5.03 11.99 -4.45
CA ASP A 84 5.12 13.41 -4.83
C ASP A 84 5.28 14.29 -3.60
N LEU A 85 4.45 14.08 -2.57
CA LEU A 85 4.60 14.78 -1.29
C LEU A 85 5.97 14.49 -0.66
N LEU A 86 6.45 13.25 -0.71
CA LEU A 86 7.79 12.91 -0.20
C LEU A 86 8.89 13.71 -0.92
N ALA A 87 8.79 13.86 -2.25
CA ALA A 87 9.73 14.67 -3.01
C ALA A 87 9.67 16.15 -2.57
N GLU A 88 8.48 16.73 -2.46
CA GLU A 88 8.30 18.13 -1.98
C GLU A 88 8.86 18.34 -0.56
N LEU A 89 8.64 17.39 0.34
CA LEU A 89 9.19 17.44 1.70
C LEU A 89 10.72 17.41 1.71
N ALA A 90 11.33 16.60 0.84
CA ALA A 90 12.78 16.45 0.75
C ALA A 90 13.47 17.69 0.18
N GLU A 91 12.78 18.48 -0.66
CA GLU A 91 13.30 19.76 -1.18
C GLU A 91 13.46 20.80 -0.07
N VAL A 92 12.55 20.85 0.90
CA VAL A 92 12.60 21.83 2.01
C VAL A 92 13.30 21.28 3.26
N ASN A 93 13.43 19.97 3.40
CA ASN A 93 14.10 19.34 4.53
C ASN A 93 14.86 18.08 4.12
N PRO A 94 16.21 18.08 4.16
CA PRO A 94 16.99 16.92 3.74
C PRO A 94 16.99 15.77 4.77
N ASN A 95 16.37 15.92 5.94
CA ASN A 95 16.35 14.93 7.02
C ASN A 95 15.00 14.21 7.10
N VAL A 96 14.58 13.60 5.99
CA VAL A 96 13.36 12.78 5.94
C VAL A 96 13.65 11.33 6.28
N VAL A 97 12.90 10.78 7.22
CA VAL A 97 12.85 9.35 7.54
C VAL A 97 11.49 8.81 7.09
N VAL A 98 11.49 7.79 6.25
CA VAL A 98 10.27 7.14 5.78
C VAL A 98 9.95 5.93 6.66
N VAL A 99 8.70 5.80 7.08
CA VAL A 99 8.17 4.60 7.76
C VAL A 99 7.12 3.97 6.86
N LEU A 100 7.37 2.76 6.37
CA LEU A 100 6.55 2.05 5.39
C LEU A 100 5.54 1.11 6.03
N ALA A 101 4.35 1.02 5.44
CA ALA A 101 3.26 0.17 5.89
C ALA A 101 2.62 -0.55 4.70
N ASN A 102 3.04 -1.79 4.47
CA ASN A 102 2.60 -2.62 3.36
C ASN A 102 2.62 -4.09 3.78
N GLY A 103 1.74 -4.90 3.21
CA GLY A 103 1.65 -6.34 3.42
C GLY A 103 2.64 -7.15 2.57
N GLY A 104 3.03 -6.62 1.41
CA GLY A 104 4.09 -7.17 0.56
C GLY A 104 4.99 -6.09 -0.04
N ALA A 105 5.99 -6.52 -0.82
CA ALA A 105 7.02 -5.64 -1.34
C ALA A 105 6.45 -4.47 -2.17
N VAL A 106 7.01 -3.29 -1.96
CA VAL A 106 6.77 -2.10 -2.79
C VAL A 106 8.05 -1.67 -3.49
N CYS A 107 7.92 -1.09 -4.67
CA CYS A 107 9.04 -0.46 -5.37
C CYS A 107 9.54 0.74 -4.57
N VAL A 108 10.82 0.73 -4.23
CA VAL A 108 11.49 1.79 -3.45
C VAL A 108 12.41 2.66 -4.31
N THR A 109 12.96 2.10 -5.41
CA THR A 109 13.93 2.78 -6.29
C THR A 109 13.46 4.18 -6.76
N PRO A 110 12.19 4.39 -7.15
CA PRO A 110 11.77 5.68 -7.70
C PRO A 110 11.89 6.85 -6.72
N TRP A 111 11.75 6.60 -5.42
CA TRP A 111 11.56 7.65 -4.42
C TRP A 111 12.54 7.60 -3.25
N GLN A 112 13.24 6.48 -3.01
CA GLN A 112 14.12 6.32 -1.84
C GLN A 112 15.20 7.40 -1.70
N ARG A 113 15.64 7.99 -2.83
CA ARG A 113 16.59 9.12 -2.87
C ARG A 113 16.12 10.36 -2.11
N HIS A 114 14.80 10.51 -1.89
CA HIS A 114 14.19 11.60 -1.14
C HIS A 114 14.16 11.33 0.37
N SER A 115 14.76 10.23 0.83
CA SER A 115 14.81 9.85 2.25
C SER A 115 16.25 9.56 2.68
N ARG A 116 16.57 9.86 3.95
CA ARG A 116 17.85 9.45 4.57
C ARG A 116 17.80 8.06 5.18
N ALA A 117 16.61 7.61 5.57
CA ALA A 117 16.40 6.31 6.16
C ALA A 117 14.98 5.82 5.82
N ILE A 118 14.85 4.50 5.68
CA ILE A 118 13.58 3.81 5.48
C ILE A 118 13.45 2.77 6.57
N LEU A 119 12.34 2.80 7.30
CA LEU A 119 11.94 1.79 8.27
C LEU A 119 10.74 1.03 7.72
N GLU A 120 10.99 -0.20 7.25
CA GLU A 120 9.95 -1.15 6.87
C GLU A 120 9.34 -1.77 8.13
N ARG A 121 8.06 -1.49 8.41
CA ARG A 121 7.34 -2.03 9.57
C ARG A 121 6.24 -3.03 9.19
N TRP A 122 6.00 -3.27 7.91
CA TRP A 122 4.93 -4.12 7.42
C TRP A 122 3.57 -3.76 8.05
N LEU A 123 2.68 -4.76 8.19
CA LEU A 123 1.45 -4.68 8.97
C LEU A 123 1.67 -5.16 10.42
N SER A 124 2.22 -4.29 11.26
CA SER A 124 2.68 -4.58 12.63
C SER A 124 1.58 -4.65 13.73
N GLY A 125 0.31 -4.67 13.36
CA GLY A 125 -0.81 -4.78 14.32
C GLY A 125 -0.94 -3.61 15.30
N GLN A 126 -1.75 -3.80 16.35
CA GLN A 126 -2.23 -2.72 17.23
C GLN A 126 -1.14 -2.01 18.05
N ALA A 127 0.00 -2.66 18.29
CA ALA A 127 1.10 -2.10 19.08
C ALA A 127 2.12 -1.31 18.23
N THR A 128 1.87 -1.15 16.93
CA THR A 128 2.84 -0.59 15.98
C THR A 128 3.34 0.81 16.35
N GLY A 129 2.49 1.67 16.91
CA GLY A 129 2.89 3.04 17.24
C GLY A 129 4.02 3.09 18.28
N GLY A 130 3.88 2.30 19.35
CA GLY A 130 4.92 2.18 20.38
C GLY A 130 6.18 1.53 19.85
N ALA A 131 6.05 0.44 19.08
CA ALA A 131 7.19 -0.27 18.51
C ALA A 131 8.02 0.61 17.55
N VAL A 132 7.36 1.37 16.67
CA VAL A 132 8.04 2.31 15.76
C VAL A 132 8.74 3.41 16.56
N ALA A 133 8.09 3.96 17.58
CA ALA A 133 8.72 4.98 18.43
C ALA A 133 9.97 4.44 19.13
N ASP A 134 9.91 3.24 19.71
CA ASP A 134 11.07 2.65 20.39
C ASP A 134 12.25 2.43 19.44
N LEU A 135 11.99 2.06 18.17
CA LEU A 135 13.01 1.96 17.15
C LEU A 135 13.56 3.34 16.78
N LEU A 136 12.71 4.29 16.37
CA LEU A 136 13.15 5.62 15.91
C LEU A 136 13.95 6.40 16.97
N PHE A 137 13.65 6.19 18.26
CA PHE A 137 14.37 6.81 19.37
C PHE A 137 15.51 5.93 19.95
N GLY A 138 15.80 4.78 19.34
CA GLY A 138 16.89 3.90 19.76
C GLY A 138 16.70 3.22 21.11
N ARG A 139 15.46 3.15 21.63
CA ARG A 139 15.11 2.34 22.80
C ARG A 139 15.14 0.84 22.50
N ALA A 140 14.89 0.50 21.23
CA ALA A 140 15.12 -0.82 20.67
C ALA A 140 16.02 -0.69 19.43
N ASN A 141 16.81 -1.73 19.17
CA ASN A 141 17.66 -1.80 17.98
C ASN A 141 16.91 -2.54 16.86
N PRO A 142 16.77 -1.99 15.64
CA PRO A 142 16.21 -2.73 14.53
C PRO A 142 17.04 -3.98 14.25
N SER A 143 16.36 -5.12 14.24
CA SER A 143 16.95 -6.45 14.04
C SER A 143 16.22 -7.28 12.99
N GLY A 144 15.25 -6.67 12.29
CA GLY A 144 14.52 -7.31 11.21
C GLY A 144 15.43 -7.71 10.05
N ARG A 145 15.01 -8.75 9.34
CA ARG A 145 15.64 -9.24 8.11
C ARG A 145 14.52 -9.48 7.10
N LEU A 146 14.67 -8.96 5.88
CA LEU A 146 13.66 -9.10 4.84
C LEU A 146 13.40 -10.58 4.55
N THR A 147 12.13 -10.99 4.59
CA THR A 147 11.69 -12.35 4.25
C THR A 147 11.33 -12.50 2.78
N GLU A 148 11.41 -11.42 2.02
CA GLU A 148 11.20 -11.33 0.59
C GLU A 148 12.25 -10.43 -0.05
N THR A 149 12.51 -10.62 -1.34
CA THR A 149 13.35 -9.72 -2.11
C THR A 149 12.54 -8.49 -2.51
N VAL A 150 13.07 -7.28 -2.31
CA VAL A 150 12.47 -6.06 -2.85
C VAL A 150 13.04 -5.80 -4.25
N PRO A 151 12.26 -6.02 -5.33
CA PRO A 151 12.76 -5.85 -6.69
C PRO A 151 12.99 -4.37 -7.04
N VAL A 152 13.71 -4.12 -8.13
CA VAL A 152 13.81 -2.78 -8.73
C VAL A 152 12.51 -2.41 -9.46
N ARG A 153 11.88 -3.38 -10.12
CA ARG A 153 10.57 -3.24 -10.80
C ARG A 153 9.82 -4.57 -10.85
N LEU A 154 8.51 -4.52 -11.05
CA LEU A 154 7.64 -5.70 -11.11
C LEU A 154 8.09 -6.71 -12.18
N GLN A 155 8.58 -6.23 -13.32
CA GLN A 155 9.01 -7.06 -14.46
C GLN A 155 10.25 -7.90 -14.16
N ASP A 156 10.95 -7.60 -13.06
CA ASP A 156 12.11 -8.38 -12.62
C ASP A 156 11.70 -9.57 -11.74
N THR A 157 10.43 -9.67 -11.35
CA THR A 157 9.94 -10.80 -10.56
C THR A 157 9.87 -12.07 -11.41
N PRO A 158 10.27 -13.23 -10.85
CA PRO A 158 10.32 -14.48 -11.61
C PRO A 158 8.94 -14.93 -12.12
N ALA A 159 7.86 -14.54 -11.44
CA ALA A 159 6.49 -14.86 -11.81
C ALA A 159 5.86 -13.88 -12.82
N CYS A 160 6.52 -12.76 -13.18
CA CYS A 160 5.89 -11.66 -13.94
C CYS A 160 5.21 -12.10 -15.23
N LEU A 161 5.77 -13.09 -15.96
CA LEU A 161 5.21 -13.55 -17.23
C LEU A 161 4.10 -14.58 -17.06
N ASN A 162 4.03 -15.26 -15.91
CA ASN A 162 3.08 -16.36 -15.70
C ASN A 162 1.92 -15.96 -14.78
N PHE A 163 2.06 -14.87 -14.04
CA PHE A 163 1.02 -14.33 -13.17
C PHE A 163 0.16 -13.30 -13.92
N SER A 164 -1.17 -13.30 -13.85
CA SER A 164 -2.07 -14.13 -13.01
C SER A 164 -2.59 -15.39 -13.73
N GLY A 165 -1.85 -15.88 -14.73
CA GLY A 165 -2.23 -17.04 -15.55
C GLY A 165 -3.10 -16.72 -16.75
N GLU A 166 -3.46 -17.76 -17.49
CA GLU A 166 -4.29 -17.70 -18.69
C GLU A 166 -5.29 -18.85 -18.70
N ALA A 167 -6.49 -18.63 -19.25
CA ALA A 167 -7.54 -19.66 -19.40
C ALA A 167 -7.80 -20.49 -18.10
N GLY A 168 -7.79 -19.84 -16.94
CA GLY A 168 -8.02 -20.47 -15.65
C GLY A 168 -6.86 -21.32 -15.10
N HIS A 169 -5.66 -21.23 -15.71
CA HIS A 169 -4.48 -21.98 -15.30
C HIS A 169 -3.30 -21.03 -15.07
N VAL A 170 -2.58 -21.22 -13.95
CA VAL A 170 -1.34 -20.51 -13.63
C VAL A 170 -0.19 -21.50 -13.70
N ARG A 171 0.75 -21.27 -14.61
CA ARG A 171 1.96 -22.10 -14.72
C ARG A 171 3.08 -21.52 -13.87
N TYR A 172 3.61 -22.30 -12.94
CA TYR A 172 4.78 -21.91 -12.14
C TYR A 172 6.06 -22.12 -12.97
N GLY A 173 6.24 -21.27 -13.98
CA GLY A 173 7.28 -21.40 -15.00
C GLY A 173 8.69 -21.14 -14.48
N GLU A 174 8.82 -20.42 -13.37
CA GLU A 174 10.06 -20.18 -12.65
C GLU A 174 10.59 -21.43 -11.92
N GLY A 175 9.74 -22.44 -11.70
CA GLY A 175 10.13 -23.69 -11.03
C GLY A 175 10.70 -23.45 -9.64
N VAL A 176 11.93 -23.89 -9.39
CA VAL A 176 12.60 -23.71 -8.08
C VAL A 176 13.23 -22.33 -7.90
N PHE A 177 13.28 -21.51 -8.96
CA PHE A 177 13.88 -20.19 -8.95
C PHE A 177 12.86 -19.14 -8.46
N VAL A 178 12.38 -19.32 -7.22
CA VAL A 178 11.44 -18.40 -6.56
C VAL A 178 12.20 -17.44 -5.65
N GLY A 179 11.80 -16.16 -5.67
CA GLY A 179 12.40 -15.10 -4.86
C GLY A 179 13.89 -14.94 -5.17
N TYR A 180 14.71 -14.78 -4.12
CA TYR A 180 16.16 -14.55 -4.24
C TYR A 180 16.87 -15.57 -5.15
N ARG A 181 16.40 -16.83 -5.23
CA ARG A 181 17.01 -17.85 -6.10
C ARG A 181 17.00 -17.47 -7.57
N ALA A 182 15.95 -16.80 -8.05
CA ALA A 182 15.92 -16.30 -9.43
C ALA A 182 16.86 -15.13 -9.64
N TYR A 183 16.87 -14.17 -8.71
CA TYR A 183 17.75 -12.99 -8.80
C TYR A 183 19.22 -13.41 -8.79
N ASP A 184 19.60 -14.30 -7.88
CA ASP A 184 20.96 -14.84 -7.79
C ASP A 184 21.33 -15.65 -9.04
N ALA A 185 20.44 -16.51 -9.54
CA ALA A 185 20.70 -17.34 -10.71
C ALA A 185 20.80 -16.53 -12.02
N THR A 186 20.25 -15.32 -12.07
CA THR A 186 20.23 -14.46 -13.25
C THR A 186 21.10 -13.21 -13.09
N ASP A 187 21.84 -13.10 -11.98
CA ASP A 187 22.68 -11.95 -11.62
C ASP A 187 21.94 -10.62 -11.78
N ARG A 188 20.71 -10.57 -11.25
CA ARG A 188 19.81 -9.42 -11.43
C ARG A 188 19.81 -8.53 -10.19
N GLU A 189 19.97 -7.22 -10.43
CA GLU A 189 19.93 -6.23 -9.37
C GLU A 189 18.56 -6.18 -8.66
N VAL A 190 18.62 -5.91 -7.35
CA VAL A 190 17.46 -5.79 -6.46
C VAL A 190 17.65 -4.55 -5.60
N SER A 191 16.55 -3.91 -5.20
CA SER A 191 16.63 -2.74 -4.32
C SER A 191 17.15 -3.15 -2.93
N TYR A 192 16.59 -4.23 -2.39
CA TYR A 192 17.05 -4.84 -1.15
C TYR A 192 16.97 -6.37 -1.27
N PRO A 193 18.06 -7.11 -1.04
CA PRO A 193 18.08 -8.56 -1.17
C PRO A 193 17.34 -9.23 -0.01
N PHE A 194 16.91 -10.48 -0.24
CA PHE A 194 16.43 -11.36 0.83
C PHE A 194 17.45 -11.41 1.98
N GLY A 195 16.95 -11.35 3.21
CA GLY A 195 17.80 -11.32 4.41
C GLY A 195 18.50 -9.98 4.67
N HIS A 196 18.25 -8.94 3.87
CA HIS A 196 18.77 -7.60 4.17
C HIS A 196 18.14 -7.04 5.46
N GLY A 197 18.93 -6.29 6.21
CA GLY A 197 18.44 -5.48 7.33
C GLY A 197 19.59 -4.77 8.03
N LEU A 198 19.36 -3.53 8.42
CA LEU A 198 20.35 -2.73 9.12
C LEU A 198 20.12 -2.78 10.63
N SER A 199 21.11 -2.31 11.38
CA SER A 199 21.10 -2.23 12.84
C SER A 199 21.80 -0.93 13.25
N TYR A 200 21.46 -0.39 14.43
CA TYR A 200 22.19 0.76 14.99
C TYR A 200 23.58 0.37 15.49
N SER A 201 23.79 -0.90 15.82
CA SER A 201 25.10 -1.43 16.20
C SER A 201 25.80 -2.06 15.00
N PRO A 202 27.11 -1.87 14.84
CA PRO A 202 27.88 -2.57 13.82
C PRO A 202 27.80 -4.09 14.04
N SER A 203 27.77 -4.86 12.95
CA SER A 203 27.94 -6.31 13.06
C SER A 203 29.37 -6.63 13.51
N PRO A 204 29.59 -7.64 14.36
CA PRO A 204 30.94 -8.07 14.68
C PRO A 204 31.67 -8.45 13.37
N THR A 205 32.85 -7.88 13.16
CA THR A 205 33.70 -8.23 12.02
C THR A 205 34.12 -9.69 12.17
N PRO A 206 33.97 -10.56 11.15
CA PRO A 206 34.47 -11.92 11.25
C PRO A 206 36.01 -11.88 11.42
N THR A 207 36.49 -12.46 12.52
CA THR A 207 37.93 -12.68 12.81
C THR A 207 38.48 -13.87 12.06
#